data_AF-A0A7S2DLS5-F1
#
_entry.id   AF-A0A7S2DLS5-F1
#
_cell.length_a   1.000
_cell.length_b   1.000
_cell.length_c   1.000
_cell.angle_alpha   90.00
_cell.angle_beta   90.00
_cell.angle_gamma   90.00
#
_symmetry.space_group_name_H-M   'P 1'
#
loop_
_entity.id
_entity.type
_entity.pdbx_description
1 polymer ?
#
loop_
_entity_poly.entity_id
_entity_poly.type
_entity_poly.pdbx_seq_one_letter_code
_entity_poly.pdbx_strand_id
1 'polypeptide(L)'
;CFACDLSNLRMFPLEEGRKLKYCVLEDDARLLLSDSEWVEGFREAAELVSLSWAWDLGGEKNYEPAEQSMAWNYWSIRLAKIIRSAWLLEQWDILQSLQTFARAVRPPGGFKYGAVCLDEILLMRGGAERRVG
;
A
#
# COMPACT_ATOMS: atom_id res chain seq x y z
N CYS A 1 -7.14 -21.63 11.33
CA CYS A 1 -7.62 -20.68 10.30
C CYS A 1 -7.70 -19.28 10.90
N PHE A 2 -6.62 -18.51 10.82
CA PHE A 2 -6.59 -17.10 11.25
C PHE A 2 -7.05 -16.23 10.08
N ALA A 3 -8.36 -16.12 9.90
CA ALA A 3 -8.99 -15.18 8.97
C ALA A 3 -9.99 -14.34 9.78
N CYS A 4 -9.48 -13.57 10.74
CA CYS A 4 -10.28 -12.63 11.50
C CYS A 4 -9.79 -11.21 11.21
N ASP A 5 -10.58 -10.52 10.40
CA ASP A 5 -10.78 -9.07 10.47
C ASP A 5 -9.59 -8.14 10.14
N LEU A 6 -9.07 -8.25 8.91
CA LEU A 6 -8.18 -7.25 8.33
C LEU A 6 -8.92 -5.97 7.84
N SER A 7 -10.13 -5.69 8.37
CA SER A 7 -10.81 -4.41 8.12
C SER A 7 -10.29 -3.29 9.04
N ASN A 8 -9.61 -3.65 10.15
CA ASN A 8 -8.81 -2.77 11.00
C ASN A 8 -7.32 -2.77 10.56
N LEU A 9 -7.01 -2.18 9.41
CA LEU A 9 -5.63 -1.89 9.00
C LEU A 9 -5.07 -0.74 9.84
N ARG A 10 -4.71 -0.99 11.11
CA ARG A 10 -4.00 -0.02 11.97
C ARG A 10 -2.55 0.23 11.50
N MET A 11 -2.04 -0.61 10.61
CA MET A 11 -0.64 -0.62 10.17
C MET A 11 -0.39 0.22 8.90
N PHE A 12 -1.44 0.70 8.23
CA PHE A 12 -1.35 1.54 7.03
C PHE A 12 -1.92 2.92 7.32
N PRO A 13 -1.11 3.84 7.86
CA PRO A 13 -1.55 5.20 8.19
C PRO A 13 -1.97 5.93 6.92
N LEU A 14 -3.07 6.67 7.02
CA LEU A 14 -3.62 7.51 5.95
C LEU A 14 -3.77 8.93 6.47
N GLU A 15 -3.52 9.88 5.60
CA GLU A 15 -3.81 11.30 5.86
C GLU A 15 -5.33 11.56 5.95
N GLU A 16 -6.14 10.81 5.19
CA GLU A 16 -7.60 10.93 5.15
C GLU A 16 -8.31 9.78 5.88
N GLY A 17 -8.75 10.05 7.11
CA GLY A 17 -9.68 9.22 7.86
C GLY A 17 -11.03 9.91 8.05
N ARG A 18 -12.14 9.15 8.04
CA ARG A 18 -13.48 9.67 8.42
C ARG A 18 -13.54 10.23 9.86
N LYS A 19 -12.50 9.96 10.68
CA LYS A 19 -12.34 10.48 12.04
C LYS A 19 -10.92 11.02 12.17
N LEU A 20 -10.79 12.32 12.42
CA LEU A 20 -9.50 13.05 12.54
C LEU A 20 -8.49 12.40 13.49
N LYS A 21 -8.95 11.71 14.54
CA LYS A 21 -8.08 11.01 15.50
C LYS A 21 -7.30 9.80 14.95
N TYR A 22 -7.56 9.40 13.71
CA TYR A 22 -6.84 8.33 13.02
C TYR A 22 -6.13 8.82 11.75
N CYS A 23 -6.13 10.14 11.52
CA CYS A 23 -5.31 10.75 10.48
C CYS A 23 -3.89 10.87 11.01
N VAL A 24 -2.92 10.42 10.22
CA VAL A 24 -1.50 10.69 10.46
C VAL A 24 -1.17 11.92 9.63
N LEU A 25 -0.90 13.04 10.28
CA LEU A 25 -0.45 14.26 9.61
C LEU A 25 1.04 14.15 9.28
N GLU A 26 1.57 15.06 8.45
CA GLU A 26 3.00 15.03 8.05
C GLU A 26 3.95 14.97 9.26
N ASP A 27 3.62 15.64 10.36
CA ASP A 27 4.45 15.63 11.57
C ASP A 27 4.40 14.28 12.30
N ASP A 28 3.25 13.58 12.30
CA ASP A 28 3.14 12.22 12.83
C ASP A 28 3.87 11.22 11.94
N ALA A 29 3.83 11.41 10.62
CA ALA A 29 4.57 10.58 9.67
C ALA A 29 6.09 10.71 9.88
N ARG A 30 6.59 11.92 10.18
CA ARG A 30 8.01 12.14 10.53
C ARG A 30 8.40 11.43 11.84
N LEU A 31 7.52 11.43 12.83
CA LEU A 31 7.75 10.67 14.07
C LEU A 31 7.81 9.16 13.81
N LEU A 32 6.89 8.62 13.01
CA LEU A 32 6.90 7.21 12.61
C LEU A 32 8.13 6.84 11.77
N LEU A 33 8.58 7.74 10.89
CA LEU A 33 9.81 7.57 10.11
C LEU A 33 11.07 7.49 10.98
N SER A 34 11.06 8.13 12.15
CA SER A 34 12.17 8.07 13.10
C SER A 34 12.19 6.77 13.92
N ASP A 35 11.12 5.98 13.87
CA ASP A 35 10.98 4.69 14.53
C ASP A 35 11.27 3.55 13.53
N SER A 36 12.50 3.02 13.59
CA SER A 36 12.95 1.95 12.69
C SER A 36 12.15 0.66 12.84
N GLU A 37 11.71 0.32 14.06
CA GLU A 37 10.92 -0.89 14.31
C GLU A 37 9.55 -0.78 13.65
N TRP A 38 8.94 0.41 13.74
CA TRP A 38 7.67 0.68 13.09
C TRP A 38 7.77 0.61 11.56
N VAL A 39 8.82 1.21 10.98
CA VAL A 39 9.07 1.15 9.52
C VAL A 39 9.29 -0.29 9.07
N GLU A 40 10.07 -1.08 9.80
CA GLU A 40 10.30 -2.49 9.47
C GLU A 40 8.99 -3.30 9.52
N GLY A 41 8.15 -3.07 10.52
CA GLY A 41 6.83 -3.70 10.60
C GLY A 41 5.89 -3.29 9.44
N PHE A 42 5.96 -2.04 8.99
CA PHE A 42 5.24 -1.61 7.77
C PHE A 42 5.71 -2.36 6.53
N ARG A 43 7.04 -2.51 6.35
CA ARG A 43 7.64 -3.20 5.20
C ARG A 43 7.25 -4.67 5.20
N GLU A 44 7.39 -5.35 6.34
CA GLU A 44 7.00 -6.75 6.51
C GLU A 44 5.52 -6.95 6.17
N ALA A 45 4.63 -6.06 6.64
CA ALA A 45 3.22 -6.16 6.33
C ALA A 45 2.90 -5.94 4.85
N ALA A 46 3.59 -5.01 4.18
CA ALA A 46 3.46 -4.81 2.74
C ALA A 46 3.91 -6.05 1.96
N GLU A 47 5.02 -6.68 2.36
CA GLU A 47 5.53 -7.93 1.80
C GLU A 47 4.52 -9.08 1.96
N LEU A 48 4.02 -9.32 3.17
CA LEU A 48 3.06 -10.39 3.44
C LEU A 48 1.76 -10.22 2.64
N VAL A 49 1.25 -8.99 2.54
CA VAL A 49 0.04 -8.72 1.73
C VAL A 49 0.33 -8.93 0.25
N SER A 50 1.49 -8.49 -0.25
CA SER A 50 1.85 -8.66 -1.67
C SER A 50 2.02 -10.13 -2.03
N LEU A 51 2.67 -10.92 -1.16
CA LEU A 51 2.79 -12.37 -1.33
C LEU A 51 1.42 -13.05 -1.36
N SER A 52 0.46 -12.59 -0.53
CA SER A 52 -0.92 -13.12 -0.59
C SER A 52 -1.63 -12.86 -1.93
N TRP A 53 -1.14 -11.89 -2.71
CA TRP A 53 -1.59 -11.61 -4.08
C TRP A 53 -0.68 -12.22 -5.16
N ALA A 54 0.23 -13.12 -4.77
CA ALA A 54 1.27 -13.69 -5.61
C ALA A 54 2.18 -12.63 -6.26
N TRP A 55 2.50 -11.56 -5.53
CA TRP A 55 3.45 -10.54 -5.95
C TRP A 55 4.70 -10.53 -5.06
N ASP A 56 5.87 -10.69 -5.67
CA ASP A 56 7.17 -10.49 -5.05
C ASP A 56 7.51 -9.00 -5.07
N LEU A 57 7.45 -8.38 -3.90
CA LEU A 57 7.64 -6.94 -3.73
C LEU A 57 9.07 -6.51 -4.10
N GLY A 58 10.08 -7.27 -3.68
CA GLY A 58 11.49 -6.97 -3.94
C GLY A 58 11.95 -7.34 -5.36
N GLY A 59 11.34 -8.37 -5.95
CA GLY A 59 11.60 -8.77 -7.33
C GLY A 59 10.76 -8.05 -8.39
N GLU A 60 9.76 -7.26 -7.99
CA GLU A 60 8.77 -6.60 -8.86
C GLU A 60 8.16 -7.53 -9.90
N LYS A 61 7.75 -8.72 -9.48
CA LYS A 61 7.25 -9.77 -10.38
C LYS A 61 6.21 -10.64 -9.68
N ASN A 62 5.51 -11.45 -10.48
CA ASN A 62 4.69 -12.49 -9.91
C ASN A 62 5.55 -13.49 -9.13
N TYR A 63 5.11 -13.83 -7.94
CA TYR A 63 5.73 -14.85 -7.10
C TYR A 63 5.39 -16.23 -7.66
N GLU A 64 6.42 -17.03 -7.95
CA GLU A 64 6.29 -18.36 -8.54
C GLU A 64 7.06 -19.40 -7.71
N PRO A 65 6.47 -20.58 -7.44
CA PRO A 65 5.11 -20.98 -7.80
C PRO A 65 4.07 -20.30 -6.89
N ALA A 66 3.00 -19.76 -7.48
CA ALA A 66 1.88 -19.25 -6.72
C ALA A 66 1.08 -20.41 -6.12
N GLU A 67 0.85 -20.40 -4.80
CA GLU A 67 -0.10 -21.32 -4.18
C GLU A 67 -1.53 -21.03 -4.67
N GLN A 68 -2.40 -22.04 -4.67
CA GLN A 68 -3.75 -21.94 -5.25
C GLN A 68 -4.65 -20.85 -4.61
N SER A 69 -4.26 -20.36 -3.43
CA SER A 69 -4.93 -19.29 -2.68
C SER A 69 -4.29 -17.90 -2.87
N MET A 70 -3.11 -17.81 -3.50
CA MET A 70 -2.37 -16.58 -3.72
C MET A 70 -2.80 -15.94 -5.04
N ALA A 71 -3.71 -14.99 -4.97
CA ALA A 71 -4.20 -14.28 -6.15
C ALA A 71 -4.75 -12.91 -5.78
N TRP A 72 -4.68 -11.98 -6.73
CA TRP A 72 -5.38 -10.71 -6.61
C TRP A 72 -6.88 -10.94 -6.41
N ASN A 73 -7.42 -10.39 -5.32
CA ASN A 73 -8.80 -10.61 -4.87
C ASN A 73 -9.69 -9.37 -4.99
N TYR A 74 -9.30 -8.39 -5.82
CA TYR A 74 -10.02 -7.12 -6.05
C TYR A 74 -10.13 -6.20 -4.82
N TRP A 75 -9.26 -6.36 -3.82
CA TRP A 75 -9.27 -5.52 -2.62
C TRP A 75 -8.57 -4.18 -2.86
N SER A 76 -9.15 -3.40 -3.78
CA SER A 76 -8.68 -2.10 -4.26
C SER A 76 -8.35 -1.12 -3.13
N ILE A 77 -9.18 -1.11 -2.07
CA ILE A 77 -8.96 -0.27 -0.88
C ILE A 77 -7.64 -0.62 -0.21
N ARG A 78 -7.34 -1.91 -0.03
CA ARG A 78 -6.13 -2.34 0.69
C ARG A 78 -4.91 -1.91 -0.11
N LEU A 79 -4.90 -2.18 -1.41
CA LEU A 79 -3.82 -1.75 -2.29
C LEU A 79 -3.62 -0.23 -2.23
N ALA A 80 -4.71 0.53 -2.34
CA ALA A 80 -4.67 1.99 -2.25
C ALA A 80 -4.13 2.47 -0.90
N LYS A 81 -4.49 1.81 0.20
CA LYS A 81 -3.98 2.15 1.53
C LYS A 81 -2.47 1.95 1.62
N ILE A 82 -1.97 0.82 1.16
CA ILE A 82 -0.53 0.50 1.23
C ILE A 82 0.26 1.49 0.38
N ILE A 83 -0.18 1.78 -0.86
CA ILE A 83 0.48 2.76 -1.74
C ILE A 83 0.50 4.16 -1.11
N ARG A 84 -0.64 4.62 -0.56
CA ARG A 84 -0.71 5.93 0.10
C ARG A 84 0.19 6.00 1.34
N SER A 85 0.24 4.93 2.15
CA SER A 85 1.16 4.85 3.29
C SER A 85 2.62 4.80 2.86
N ALA A 86 2.97 4.04 1.81
CA ALA A 86 4.33 4.00 1.27
C ALA A 86 4.80 5.38 0.80
N TRP A 87 3.89 6.15 0.19
CA TRP A 87 4.16 7.54 -0.20
C TRP A 87 4.36 8.45 1.01
N LEU A 88 3.49 8.34 2.03
CA LEU A 88 3.58 9.13 3.27
C LEU A 88 4.87 8.86 4.06
N LEU A 89 5.31 7.60 4.08
CA LEU A 89 6.48 7.11 4.81
C LEU A 89 7.75 7.09 3.94
N GLU A 90 7.71 7.71 2.77
CA GLU A 90 8.84 7.83 1.85
C GLU A 90 9.50 6.48 1.46
N GLN A 91 8.74 5.38 1.52
CA GLN A 91 9.17 4.03 1.11
C GLN A 91 9.00 3.89 -0.40
N TRP A 92 9.90 4.53 -1.15
CA TRP A 92 9.77 4.69 -2.60
C TRP A 92 9.86 3.39 -3.40
N ASP A 93 10.66 2.44 -2.92
CA ASP A 93 10.80 1.11 -3.49
C ASP A 93 9.47 0.34 -3.44
N ILE A 94 8.82 0.33 -2.27
CA ILE A 94 7.50 -0.29 -2.07
C ILE A 94 6.44 0.41 -2.92
N LEU A 95 6.47 1.75 -2.97
CA LEU A 95 5.55 2.53 -3.79
C LEU A 95 5.65 2.14 -5.28
N GLN A 96 6.87 2.07 -5.82
CA GLN A 96 7.11 1.74 -7.22
C GLN A 96 6.66 0.32 -7.56
N SER A 97 7.07 -0.65 -6.75
CA SER A 97 6.71 -2.06 -6.94
C SER A 97 5.19 -2.27 -6.92
N LEU A 98 4.49 -1.67 -5.94
CA LEU A 98 3.03 -1.79 -5.85
C LEU A 98 2.29 -1.03 -6.95
N GLN A 99 2.86 0.05 -7.49
CA GLN A 99 2.32 0.69 -8.68
C GLN A 99 2.47 -0.17 -9.93
N THR A 100 3.60 -0.86 -10.09
CA THR A 100 3.79 -1.85 -11.14
C THR A 100 2.73 -2.95 -11.04
N PHE A 101 2.55 -3.50 -9.84
CA PHE A 101 1.48 -4.47 -9.57
C PHE A 101 0.09 -3.91 -9.89
N ALA A 102 -0.24 -2.70 -9.41
CA ALA A 102 -1.53 -2.06 -9.63
C ALA A 102 -1.86 -1.87 -11.13
N ARG A 103 -0.85 -1.58 -11.96
CA ARG A 103 -1.03 -1.50 -13.42
C ARG A 103 -1.32 -2.87 -14.03
N ALA A 104 -0.66 -3.91 -13.53
CA ALA A 104 -0.86 -5.28 -14.00
C ALA A 104 -2.26 -5.85 -13.65
N VAL A 105 -2.79 -5.52 -12.46
CA VAL A 105 -4.08 -6.06 -11.97
C VAL A 105 -5.27 -5.12 -12.14
N ARG A 106 -5.10 -4.03 -12.90
CA ARG A 106 -6.10 -2.97 -13.01
C ARG A 106 -7.45 -3.54 -13.46
N PRO A 107 -8.51 -3.44 -12.63
CA PRO A 107 -9.82 -3.97 -12.98
C PRO A 107 -10.50 -3.14 -14.08
N PRO A 108 -11.43 -3.73 -14.86
CA PRO A 108 -12.23 -3.00 -15.83
C PRO A 108 -13.05 -1.91 -15.12
N GLY A 109 -12.82 -0.65 -15.49
CA GLY A 109 -13.45 0.50 -14.86
C GLY A 109 -12.66 1.14 -13.70
N GLY A 110 -11.42 0.71 -13.44
CA GLY A 110 -10.50 1.32 -12.48
C GLY A 110 -10.70 0.86 -11.04
N PHE A 111 -9.78 1.26 -10.15
CA PHE A 111 -9.85 0.98 -8.72
C PHE A 111 -10.94 1.84 -8.09
N LYS A 112 -11.86 1.20 -7.35
CA LYS A 112 -13.02 1.87 -6.75
C LYS A 112 -13.32 1.38 -5.36
N TYR A 113 -13.90 2.26 -4.56
CA TYR A 113 -14.54 1.92 -3.28
C TYR A 113 -15.84 2.69 -3.09
N GLY A 114 -16.96 1.99 -3.21
CA GLY A 114 -18.27 2.65 -3.28
C GLY A 114 -18.30 3.62 -4.46
N ALA A 115 -18.52 4.90 -4.19
CA ALA A 115 -18.51 5.97 -5.19
C ALA A 115 -17.14 6.62 -5.40
N VAL A 116 -16.11 6.24 -4.62
CA VAL A 116 -14.78 6.86 -4.65
C VAL A 116 -13.90 6.17 -5.69
N CYS A 117 -13.27 6.95 -6.56
CA CYS A 117 -12.22 6.50 -7.46
C CYS A 117 -10.88 6.45 -6.70
N LEU A 118 -10.11 5.39 -6.89
CA LEU A 118 -8.81 5.15 -6.25
C LEU A 118 -7.66 5.10 -7.28
N ASP A 119 -7.91 5.50 -8.53
CA ASP A 119 -6.91 5.43 -9.62
C ASP A 119 -5.72 6.38 -9.41
N GLU A 120 -5.78 7.33 -8.46
CA GLU A 120 -4.65 8.20 -8.12
C GLU A 120 -3.41 7.42 -7.68
N ILE A 121 -3.60 6.21 -7.13
CA ILE A 121 -2.51 5.34 -6.65
C ILE A 121 -1.54 4.99 -7.77
N LEU A 122 -1.99 5.02 -9.03
CA LEU A 122 -1.19 4.75 -10.22
C LEU A 122 -0.25 5.89 -10.60
N LEU A 123 -0.52 7.09 -10.10
CA LEU A 123 0.09 8.35 -10.52
C LEU A 123 0.84 9.07 -9.38
N MET A 124 0.77 8.56 -8.14
CA MET A 124 1.49 9.15 -7.01
C MET A 124 2.99 9.23 -7.29
N ARG A 125 3.57 10.42 -7.16
CA ARG A 125 4.97 10.71 -7.48
C ARG A 125 5.86 10.52 -6.26
N GLY A 126 7.02 9.89 -6.47
CA GLY A 126 8.01 9.64 -5.43
C GLY A 126 9.02 10.78 -5.22
N GLY A 127 9.92 10.61 -4.24
CA GLY A 127 10.86 11.63 -3.76
C GLY A 127 11.84 12.23 -4.80
N ALA A 128 11.96 11.65 -6.00
CA ALA A 128 12.77 12.24 -7.07
C ALA A 128 12.18 13.54 -7.64
N GLU A 129 10.86 13.74 -7.58
CA GLU A 129 10.19 14.95 -8.10
C GLU A 129 9.86 16.00 -7.03
N ARG A 130 9.96 15.67 -5.74
CA ARG A 130 9.77 16.66 -4.64
C ARG A 130 10.98 17.58 -4.40
N ARG A 131 12.14 17.34 -5.04
CA ARG A 131 13.35 18.19 -4.90
C ARG A 131 13.49 19.27 -5.99
N VAL A 132 12.45 19.50 -6.78
CA VAL A 132 12.39 20.60 -7.74
C VAL A 132 11.16 21.44 -7.42
N GLY A 133 11.28 22.25 -6.35
CA GLY A 133 10.26 23.18 -5.90
C GLY A 133 10.89 24.20 -4.97
#